data_AF-A0A973TNB0-F1
#
_entry.id   AF-A0A973TNB0-F1
#
_cell.length_a   1.000
_cell.length_b   1.000
_cell.length_c   1.000
_cell.angle_alpha   90.00
_cell.angle_beta   90.00
_cell.angle_gamma   90.00
#
_symmetry.space_group_name_H-M   'P 1'
#
loop_
_entity.id
_entity.type
_entity.pdbx_description
1 polymer ?
#
loop_
_entity_poly.entity_id
_entity_poly.type
_entity_poly.pdbx_seq_one_letter_code
_entity_poly.pdbx_strand_id
1 'polypeptide(L)' 'MSPTDYEYLFILDALERKEPIFPFIVKALKESGLVDVSEQGISLTPAGVSLMQRVAESEEGEAARH' A
#
# COMPACT_ATOMS: atom_id res chain seq x y z
N MET A 1 -6.23 -18.87 0.35
CA MET A 1 -5.42 -17.64 0.27
C MET A 1 -5.00 -17.45 -1.16
N SER A 2 -5.37 -16.31 -1.73
CA SER A 2 -4.94 -15.92 -3.07
C SER A 2 -3.46 -15.51 -3.03
N PRO A 3 -2.70 -15.63 -4.14
CA PRO A 3 -1.31 -15.17 -4.20
C PRO A 3 -1.14 -13.71 -3.77
N THR A 4 -2.13 -12.88 -4.07
CA THR A 4 -2.23 -11.46 -3.69
C THR A 4 -2.20 -11.22 -2.19
N ASP A 5 -2.80 -12.12 -1.39
CA ASP A 5 -2.88 -11.98 0.07
C ASP A 5 -1.49 -12.14 0.71
N TYR A 6 -0.65 -13.01 0.14
CA TYR A 6 0.72 -13.23 0.60
C TYR A 6 1.65 -12.07 0.24
N GLU A 7 1.48 -11.48 -0.94
CA GLU A 7 2.24 -10.29 -1.36
C GLU A 7 1.90 -9.08 -0.47
N TYR A 8 0.63 -8.92 -0.10
CA TYR A 8 0.17 -7.88 0.82
C TYR A 8 0.79 -8.03 2.21
N LEU A 9 0.79 -9.25 2.77
CA LEU A 9 1.40 -9.53 4.08
C LEU A 9 2.92 -9.36 4.06
N PHE A 10 3.59 -9.71 2.96
CA PHE A 10 5.02 -9.51 2.81
C PHE A 10 5.41 -8.03 2.75
N ILE A 11 4.64 -7.22 2.03
CA ILE A 11 4.83 -5.77 1.97
C ILE A 11 4.61 -5.16 3.37
N LEU A 12 3.54 -5.52 4.06
CA LEU A 12 3.23 -4.98 5.39
C LEU A 12 4.27 -5.37 6.46
N ASP A 13 4.68 -6.64 6.52
CA ASP A 13 5.72 -7.12 7.46
C ASP A 13 7.10 -6.49 7.14
N ALA A 14 7.42 -6.32 5.85
CA ALA A 14 8.64 -5.64 5.44
C ALA A 14 8.64 -4.13 5.76
N LEU A 15 7.47 -3.49 5.65
CA LEU A 15 7.28 -2.09 6.07
C LEU A 15 7.42 -1.96 7.59
N GLU A 16 6.89 -2.91 8.36
CA GLU A 16 6.93 -2.92 9.83
C GLU A 16 8.34 -3.20 10.37
N ARG A 17 9.11 -4.08 9.71
CA ARG A 17 10.47 -4.46 10.12
C ARG A 17 11.58 -3.52 9.63
N LYS A 18 11.26 -2.51 8.81
CA LYS A 18 12.25 -1.65 8.12
C LYS A 18 13.33 -2.46 7.40
N GLU A 19 12.91 -3.57 6.82
CA GLU A 19 13.75 -4.41 5.97
C GLU A 19 14.33 -3.57 4.81
N PRO A 20 15.50 -3.93 4.25
CA PRO A 20 16.17 -3.17 3.18
C PRO A 20 15.33 -2.98 1.91
N ILE A 21 14.14 -3.59 1.84
CA ILE A 21 13.15 -3.43 0.77
C ILE A 21 12.28 -2.17 0.91
N PHE A 22 12.16 -1.58 2.12
CA PHE A 22 11.33 -0.39 2.36
C PHE A 22 11.62 0.76 1.36
N PRO A 23 12.89 1.12 1.08
CA PRO A 23 13.19 2.15 0.08
C PRO A 23 12.71 1.80 -1.33
N PHE A 24 12.69 0.52 -1.70
CA PHE A 24 12.23 0.06 -3.02
C PHE A 24 10.70 0.16 -3.14
N ILE A 25 9.98 -0.17 -2.08
CA ILE A 25 8.51 -0.02 -2.03
C ILE A 25 8.14 1.46 -2.16
N VAL A 26 8.79 2.32 -1.36
CA VAL A 26 8.55 3.77 -1.41
C VAL A 26 8.89 4.34 -2.78
N LYS A 27 9.98 3.89 -3.40
CA LYS A 27 10.36 4.29 -4.76
C LYS A 27 9.29 3.89 -5.78
N ALA A 28 8.82 2.64 -5.76
CA ALA A 28 7.79 2.16 -6.68
C ALA A 28 6.47 2.93 -6.52
N LEU A 29 6.04 3.17 -5.27
CA LEU A 29 4.84 3.96 -4.99
C LEU A 29 4.98 5.41 -5.48
N LYS A 30 6.15 6.02 -5.30
CA LYS A 30 6.44 7.37 -5.82
C LYS A 30 6.43 7.41 -7.35
N GLU A 31 7.08 6.45 -8.01
CA GLU A 31 7.13 6.36 -9.47
C GLU A 31 5.74 6.11 -10.09
N SER A 32 4.86 5.41 -9.36
CA SER A 32 3.45 5.25 -9.74
C SER A 32 2.56 6.47 -9.46
N GLY A 33 3.08 7.50 -8.79
CA GLY A 33 2.35 8.72 -8.44
C GLY A 33 1.37 8.56 -7.28
N LEU A 34 1.50 7.50 -6.47
CA LEU A 34 0.60 7.21 -5.33
C LEU A 34 1.06 7.89 -4.04
N VAL A 35 2.36 8.17 -3.89
CA VAL A 35 2.92 8.87 -2.74
C VAL A 35 3.88 9.98 -3.15
N ASP A 36 3.93 11.02 -2.34
CA ASP A 36 4.98 12.02 -2.34
C ASP A 36 5.97 11.76 -1.19
N VAL A 37 7.24 12.05 -1.44
CA VAL A 37 8.33 11.85 -0.47
C VAL A 37 9.06 13.17 -0.30
N SER A 38 9.08 13.69 0.92
CA SER A 38 9.75 14.93 1.30
C SER A 38 10.61 14.75 2.55
N GLU A 39 11.28 15.83 2.99
CA GLU A 39 12.06 15.84 4.24
C GLU A 39 11.18 15.62 5.49
N GLN A 40 9.88 15.85 5.38
CA GLN A 40 8.92 15.66 6.46
C GLN A 40 8.35 14.22 6.53
N GLY A 41 8.59 13.39 5.51
CA GLY A 41 8.14 12.00 5.47
C GLY A 41 7.49 11.62 4.14
N ILE A 42 6.60 10.61 4.21
CA ILE A 42 5.87 10.06 3.06
C ILE A 42 4.39 10.42 3.23
N SER A 43 3.77 10.96 2.18
CA SER A 43 2.36 11.32 2.16
C SER A 43 1.65 10.73 0.95
N LEU A 44 0.38 10.37 1.09
CA LEU A 44 -0.45 9.95 -0.05
C LEU A 44 -0.72 11.13 -0.98
N THR A 45 -0.66 10.89 -2.29
CA THR A 45 -1.21 11.81 -3.29
C THR A 45 -2.73 11.66 -3.36
N PRO A 46 -3.46 12.54 -4.06
CA PRO A 46 -4.90 12.34 -4.30
C PRO A 46 -5.22 11.00 -4.97
N ALA A 47 -4.35 10.52 -5.86
CA ALA A 47 -4.49 9.22 -6.50
C ALA A 47 -4.29 8.07 -5.50
N GLY A 48 -3.31 8.19 -4.61
CA GLY A 48 -3.09 7.24 -3.52
C GLY A 48 -4.29 7.15 -2.56
N VAL A 49 -4.86 8.29 -2.18
CA VAL A 49 -6.07 8.34 -1.33
C VAL A 49 -7.26 7.66 -2.03
N SER A 50 -7.50 7.95 -3.30
CA SER A 50 -8.60 7.35 -4.06
C SER A 50 -8.43 5.84 -4.22
N LEU A 51 -7.19 5.35 -4.42
CA LEU A 51 -6.91 3.92 -4.45
C LEU A 51 -7.22 3.25 -3.10
N MET A 52 -6.76 3.84 -1.99
CA MET A 52 -7.02 3.31 -0.65
C MET A 52 -8.52 3.23 -0.35
N GLN A 53 -9.30 4.24 -0.75
CA GLN A 53 -10.76 4.24 -0.60
C GLN A 53 -11.40 3.09 -1.38
N ARG A 54 -11.01 2.89 -2.65
CA ARG A 54 -11.52 1.78 -3.47
C ARG A 54 -11.18 0.41 -2.91
N VAL A 55 -9.98 0.26 -2.33
CA VAL A 55 -9.56 -0.99 -1.69
C VAL A 55 -10.44 -1.24 -0.46
N ALA A 56 -10.63 -0.25 0.40
CA ALA A 56 -11.48 -0.36 1.59
C ALA A 56 -12.94 -0.73 1.24
N GLU A 57 -13.52 -0.08 0.23
CA GLU A 57 -14.87 -0.38 -0.27
C GLU A 57 -14.98 -1.81 -0.84
N SER A 58 -13.91 -2.34 -1.43
CA SER A 58 -13.87 -3.70 -1.98
C SER A 58 -13.78 -4.75 -0.87
N GLU A 59 -12.99 -4.49 0.18
CA GLU A 59 -12.87 -5.37 1.35
C GLU A 59 -14.17 -5.45 2.16
N GLU A 60 -14.88 -4.33 2.32
CA GLU A 60 -16.21 -4.32 2.96
C GLU A 60 -17.26 -5.09 2.13
N GLY A 61 -17.20 -4.97 0.80
CA GLY A 61 -18.09 -5.70 -0.11
C GLY A 61 -17.84 -7.21 -0.17
N GLU A 62 -16.61 -7.65 0.13
CA GLU A 62 -16.20 -9.05 0.16
C GLU A 62 -16.48 -9.70 1.53
N ALA A 63 -16.33 -8.94 2.62
CA ALA A 63 -16.74 -9.36 3.97
C ALA A 63 -18.26 -9.54 4.11
N ALA A 64 -19.08 -8.79 3.36
CA ALA A 64 -20.54 -8.91 3.37
C ALA A 64 -21.08 -10.11 2.55
N ARG A 65 -20.22 -10.81 1.81
CA ARG A 65 -20.60 -11.95 0.93
C ARG A 65 -20.20 -13.31 1.51
N HIS A 66 -19.62 -13.36 2.71
CA HIS A 66 -19.23 -14.57 3.42
C HIS A 66 -20.05 -14.80 4.69
#